data_AF-A0AAN4YKR9-F1
#
_entry.id   AF-A0AAN4YKR9-F1
#
_cell.length_a   1.000
_cell.length_b   1.000
_cell.length_c   1.000
_cell.angle_alpha   90.00
_cell.angle_beta   90.00
_cell.angle_gamma   90.00
#
_symmetry.space_group_name_H-M   'P 1'
#
loop_
_entity.id
_entity.type
_entity.pdbx_description
1 polymer ?
#
loop_
_entity_poly.entity_id
_entity_poly.type
_entity_poly.pdbx_seq_one_letter_code
_entity_poly.pdbx_strand_id
1 'polypeptide(L)'
;MMPNSEHGSSLVDVSHTIDERQETLVDNELSSSTKVTYPEGGRDAWLVVLGAWCGLIASLGIYNTAGVFEVVVSKVLLPEYSQSTIGWIFSVYAFVNWVCGVQVGPTFDAMGPRALIIAGTVCTLIGIFALSVCTGKF
;
A
#
# COMPACT_ATOMS: atom_id res chain seq x y z
N MET A 1 67.91 39.39 16.96
CA MET A 1 66.98 39.74 18.06
C MET A 1 65.58 39.77 17.44
N MET A 2 64.75 38.76 17.67
CA MET A 2 63.38 38.70 17.13
C MET A 2 62.42 39.48 18.02
N PRO A 3 61.39 40.11 17.42
CA PRO A 3 60.07 40.08 18.04
C PRO A 3 58.99 39.58 17.06
N ASN A 4 57.89 39.14 17.66
CA ASN A 4 56.53 39.00 17.10
C ASN A 4 56.08 37.59 16.70
N SER A 5 55.70 36.76 17.69
CA SER A 5 54.85 35.57 17.49
C SER A 5 53.66 35.46 18.44
N GLU A 6 53.42 36.42 19.33
CA GLU A 6 52.37 36.31 20.37
C GLU A 6 50.99 36.80 19.92
N HIS A 7 50.91 37.57 18.82
CA HIS A 7 49.64 38.08 18.31
C HIS A 7 48.90 37.07 17.41
N GLY A 8 49.59 36.05 16.89
CA GLY A 8 49.00 35.01 16.04
C GLY A 8 48.38 33.86 16.83
N SER A 9 48.91 33.51 18.00
CA SER A 9 48.42 32.40 18.82
C SER A 9 47.06 32.71 19.45
N SER A 10 46.86 33.95 19.93
CA SER A 10 45.60 34.36 20.55
C SER A 10 44.45 34.44 19.53
N LEU A 11 44.73 34.76 18.26
CA LEU A 11 43.72 34.74 17.20
C LEU A 11 43.35 33.32 16.74
N VAL A 12 44.29 32.37 16.80
CA VAL A 12 44.03 30.96 16.50
C VAL A 12 43.22 30.30 17.62
N ASP A 13 43.50 30.61 18.89
CA ASP A 13 42.69 30.15 20.05
C ASP A 13 41.28 30.77 20.06
N VAL A 14 41.15 32.05 19.66
CA VAL A 14 39.84 32.70 19.51
C VAL A 14 39.07 32.12 18.31
N SER A 15 39.75 31.75 17.22
CA SER A 15 39.09 31.11 16.07
C SER A 15 38.61 29.69 16.39
N HIS A 16 39.39 28.90 17.14
CA HIS A 16 38.97 27.56 17.59
C HIS A 16 37.84 27.60 18.63
N THR A 17 37.82 28.60 19.52
CA THR A 17 36.72 28.78 20.50
C THR A 17 35.45 29.38 19.90
N ILE A 18 35.54 30.08 18.76
CA ILE A 18 34.38 30.54 17.98
C ILE A 18 33.79 29.39 17.14
N ASP A 19 34.62 28.49 16.60
CA ASP A 19 34.14 27.30 15.88
C ASP A 19 33.38 26.33 16.81
N GLU A 20 33.91 26.04 18.00
CA GLU A 20 33.23 25.16 18.98
C GLU A 20 31.92 25.75 19.54
N ARG A 21 31.82 27.09 19.65
CA ARG A 21 30.62 27.74 20.19
C ARG A 21 29.53 27.95 19.14
N GLN A 22 29.85 27.86 17.84
CA GLN A 22 28.89 28.09 16.76
C GLN A 22 28.34 26.79 16.12
N GLU A 23 28.98 25.65 16.33
CA GLU A 23 28.45 24.33 15.89
C GLU A 23 27.39 23.71 16.81
N THR A 24 26.99 24.35 17.91
CA THR A 24 26.16 23.68 18.96
C THR A 24 24.76 24.28 19.19
N LEU A 25 24.30 25.20 18.35
CA LEU A 25 22.99 25.87 18.53
C LEU A 25 22.15 26.01 17.25
N VAL A 26 22.63 25.51 16.10
CA VAL A 26 21.89 25.58 14.81
C VAL A 26 21.28 24.22 14.42
N ASP A 27 21.89 23.16 14.89
CA ASP A 27 21.50 21.75 14.79
C ASP A 27 20.33 21.38 15.75
N ASN A 28 20.13 22.16 16.82
CA ASN A 28 19.04 21.93 17.78
C ASN A 28 17.70 22.59 17.40
N GLU A 29 17.70 23.60 16.52
CA GLU A 29 16.48 24.32 16.11
C GLU A 29 15.81 23.72 14.86
N LEU A 30 16.55 23.00 14.01
CA LEU A 30 15.96 22.30 12.85
C LEU A 30 15.33 20.94 13.20
N SER A 31 15.73 20.34 14.33
CA SER A 31 15.23 19.03 14.79
C SER A 31 13.90 19.10 15.56
N SER A 32 13.51 20.30 16.01
CA SER A 32 12.36 20.49 16.92
C SER A 32 10.98 20.54 16.23
N SER A 33 10.89 20.89 14.93
CA SER A 33 9.59 21.09 14.27
C SER A 33 8.99 19.88 13.54
N THR A 34 9.66 18.72 13.47
CA THR A 34 9.06 17.52 12.84
C THR A 34 9.37 16.27 13.64
N LYS A 35 9.05 16.28 14.93
CA LYS A 35 8.71 15.02 15.59
C LYS A 35 7.42 14.55 14.93
N VAL A 36 7.51 13.71 13.90
CA VAL A 36 6.34 12.99 13.40
C VAL A 36 5.87 12.10 14.55
N THR A 37 4.98 12.63 15.37
CA THR A 37 4.24 11.84 16.35
C THR A 37 3.30 10.98 15.53
N TYR A 38 3.77 9.80 15.15
CA TYR A 38 2.90 8.79 14.61
C TYR A 38 1.98 8.34 15.76
N PRO A 39 0.65 8.47 15.64
CA PRO A 39 -0.28 7.92 16.61
C PRO A 39 -0.35 6.39 16.42
N GLU A 40 0.77 5.72 16.67
CA GLU A 40 0.92 4.28 16.56
C GLU A 40 0.04 3.61 17.64
N GLY A 41 -1.12 3.13 17.23
CA GLY A 41 -2.00 2.33 18.10
C GLY A 41 -3.30 2.99 18.55
N GLY A 42 -3.72 4.11 17.94
CA GLY A 42 -5.08 4.63 18.12
C GLY A 42 -6.16 3.70 17.55
N ARG A 43 -7.44 3.99 17.85
CA ARG A 43 -8.60 3.27 17.26
C ARG A 43 -8.55 3.27 15.73
N ASP A 44 -8.08 4.36 15.13
CA ASP A 44 -7.96 4.50 13.68
C ASP A 44 -6.95 3.52 13.08
N ALA A 45 -5.83 3.26 13.76
CA ALA A 45 -4.85 2.27 13.30
C ALA A 45 -5.46 0.86 13.30
N TRP A 46 -6.21 0.51 14.34
CA TRP A 46 -6.92 -0.77 14.41
C TRP A 46 -8.03 -0.90 13.35
N LEU A 47 -8.72 0.19 13.01
CA LEU A 47 -9.71 0.19 11.92
C LEU A 47 -9.04 -0.05 10.55
N VAL A 48 -7.84 0.49 10.33
CA VAL A 48 -7.06 0.22 9.11
C VAL A 48 -6.64 -1.24 9.05
N VAL A 49 -6.15 -1.82 10.16
CA VAL A 49 -5.78 -3.24 10.23
C VAL A 49 -6.99 -4.13 9.97
N LEU A 50 -8.13 -3.85 10.61
CA LEU A 50 -9.37 -4.59 10.39
C LEU A 50 -9.84 -4.45 8.94
N GLY A 51 -9.77 -3.25 8.37
CA GLY A 51 -10.13 -2.99 6.98
C GLY A 51 -9.23 -3.75 6.00
N ALA A 52 -7.92 -3.76 6.23
CA ALA A 52 -6.97 -4.53 5.44
C ALA A 52 -7.24 -6.03 5.55
N TRP A 53 -7.49 -6.54 6.76
CA TRP A 53 -7.83 -7.95 6.97
C TRP A 53 -9.12 -8.35 6.24
N CYS A 54 -10.18 -7.55 6.36
CA CYS A 54 -11.43 -7.77 5.64
C CYS A 54 -11.22 -7.71 4.12
N GLY A 55 -10.45 -6.75 3.62
CA GLY A 55 -10.16 -6.59 2.19
C GLY A 55 -9.33 -7.74 1.62
N LEU A 56 -8.33 -8.21 2.35
CA LEU A 56 -7.50 -9.36 1.99
C LEU A 56 -8.33 -10.65 1.97
N ILE A 57 -9.20 -10.87 2.96
CA ILE A 57 -10.10 -12.02 2.97
C ILE A 57 -11.05 -11.98 1.78
N ALA A 58 -11.67 -10.83 1.51
CA ALA A 58 -12.60 -10.72 0.40
C ALA A 58 -11.93 -10.96 -0.96
N SER A 59 -10.73 -10.41 -1.18
CA SER A 59 -10.01 -10.53 -2.46
C SER A 59 -9.29 -11.87 -2.61
N LEU A 60 -8.36 -12.19 -1.71
CA LEU A 60 -7.55 -13.40 -1.78
C LEU A 60 -8.36 -14.65 -1.46
N GLY A 61 -9.37 -14.54 -0.60
CA GLY A 61 -10.27 -15.65 -0.28
C GLY A 61 -11.03 -16.13 -1.52
N ILE A 62 -11.66 -15.19 -2.26
CA ILE A 62 -12.38 -15.52 -3.51
C ILE A 62 -11.43 -16.06 -4.58
N TYR A 63 -10.25 -15.47 -4.74
CA TYR A 63 -9.27 -15.95 -5.71
C TYR A 63 -8.81 -17.39 -5.40
N ASN A 64 -8.52 -17.70 -4.13
CA ASN A 64 -8.08 -19.03 -3.73
C ASN A 64 -9.19 -20.09 -3.86
N THR A 65 -10.46 -19.71 -3.64
CA THR A 65 -11.59 -20.64 -3.80
C THR A 65 -12.08 -20.76 -5.25
N ALA A 66 -11.58 -19.93 -6.18
CA ALA A 66 -12.01 -19.95 -7.58
C ALA A 66 -11.83 -21.32 -8.25
N GLY A 67 -10.77 -22.08 -7.93
CA GLY A 67 -10.59 -23.44 -8.47
C GLY A 67 -11.64 -24.43 -7.97
N VAL A 68 -12.12 -24.26 -6.73
CA VAL A 68 -13.25 -25.06 -6.21
C VAL A 68 -14.55 -24.63 -6.90
N PHE A 69 -14.75 -23.33 -7.12
CA PHE A 69 -15.91 -22.83 -7.85
C PHE A 69 -15.95 -23.36 -9.28
N GLU A 70 -14.83 -23.48 -9.99
CA GLU A 70 -14.79 -24.09 -11.32
C GLU A 70 -15.41 -25.49 -11.32
N VAL A 71 -14.99 -26.33 -10.36
CA VAL A 71 -15.49 -27.71 -10.24
C VAL A 71 -16.96 -27.74 -9.83
N VAL A 72 -17.37 -26.90 -8.87
CA VAL A 72 -18.76 -26.83 -8.41
C VAL A 72 -19.69 -26.33 -9.52
N VAL A 73 -19.27 -25.31 -10.27
CA VAL A 73 -20.01 -24.77 -11.41
C VAL A 73 -20.15 -25.83 -12.50
N SER A 74 -19.08 -26.54 -12.83
CA SER A 74 -19.10 -27.60 -13.84
C SER A 74 -19.94 -28.82 -13.44
N LYS A 75 -19.95 -29.19 -12.15
CA LYS A 75 -20.66 -30.41 -11.70
C LYS A 75 -22.10 -30.18 -11.28
N VAL A 76 -22.42 -29.01 -10.71
CA VAL A 76 -23.72 -28.77 -10.05
C VAL A 76 -24.55 -27.71 -10.77
N LEU A 77 -23.93 -26.60 -11.21
CA LEU A 77 -24.69 -25.51 -11.82
C LEU A 77 -24.92 -25.69 -13.33
N LEU A 78 -23.89 -26.13 -14.06
CA LEU A 78 -23.93 -26.24 -15.53
C LEU A 78 -23.40 -27.60 -16.00
N PRO A 79 -24.03 -28.73 -15.61
CA PRO A 79 -23.56 -30.06 -15.98
C PRO A 79 -23.66 -30.35 -17.49
N GLU A 80 -24.51 -29.64 -18.22
CA GLU A 80 -24.64 -29.76 -19.68
C GLU A 80 -23.56 -29.01 -20.47
N TYR A 81 -22.83 -28.09 -19.83
CA TYR A 81 -21.80 -27.31 -20.50
C TYR A 81 -20.45 -28.03 -20.45
N SER A 82 -19.71 -27.95 -21.55
CA SER A 82 -18.38 -28.57 -21.62
C SER A 82 -17.43 -27.94 -20.62
N GLN A 83 -16.56 -28.74 -20.02
CA GLN A 83 -15.54 -28.27 -19.09
C GLN A 83 -14.59 -27.24 -19.72
N SER A 84 -14.38 -27.31 -21.04
CA SER A 84 -13.62 -26.29 -21.80
C SER A 84 -14.30 -24.93 -21.80
N THR A 85 -15.64 -24.90 -21.91
CA THR A 85 -16.43 -23.67 -21.85
C THR A 85 -16.35 -23.00 -20.47
N ILE A 86 -16.26 -23.79 -19.41
CA ILE A 86 -16.16 -23.25 -18.05
C ILE A 86 -14.72 -22.82 -17.75
N GLY A 87 -13.74 -23.64 -18.15
CA GLY A 87 -12.32 -23.36 -17.95
C GLY A 87 -11.84 -22.07 -18.62
N TRP A 88 -12.37 -21.70 -19.80
CA TRP A 88 -11.98 -20.41 -20.41
C TRP A 88 -12.43 -19.21 -19.57
N ILE A 89 -13.60 -19.29 -18.92
CA ILE A 89 -14.13 -18.20 -18.09
C ILE A 89 -13.19 -17.98 -16.89
N PHE A 90 -12.82 -19.05 -16.19
CA PHE A 90 -11.88 -18.99 -15.07
C PHE A 90 -10.47 -18.57 -15.51
N SER A 91 -10.06 -18.93 -16.73
CA SER A 91 -8.78 -18.48 -17.32
C SER A 91 -8.79 -16.97 -17.59
N VAL A 92 -9.88 -16.42 -18.13
CA VAL A 92 -10.03 -14.97 -18.33
C VAL A 92 -10.08 -14.23 -17.00
N TYR A 93 -10.79 -14.77 -16.00
CA TYR A 93 -10.79 -14.24 -14.64
C TYR A 93 -9.36 -14.15 -14.07
N ALA A 94 -8.59 -15.25 -14.12
CA ALA A 94 -7.21 -15.27 -13.66
C ALA A 94 -6.33 -14.26 -14.43
N PHE A 95 -6.46 -14.22 -15.76
CA PHE A 95 -5.72 -13.28 -16.60
C PHE A 95 -5.97 -11.82 -16.21
N VAL A 96 -7.24 -11.41 -16.08
CA VAL A 96 -7.60 -10.06 -15.65
C VAL A 96 -7.06 -9.76 -14.26
N ASN A 97 -7.12 -10.71 -13.32
CA ASN A 97 -6.63 -10.53 -11.97
C ASN A 97 -5.12 -10.23 -11.93
N TRP A 98 -4.33 -10.94 -12.74
CA TRP A 98 -2.89 -10.71 -12.85
C TRP A 98 -2.54 -9.41 -13.59
N VAL A 99 -3.21 -9.13 -14.72
CA VAL A 99 -2.96 -7.90 -15.50
C VAL A 99 -3.37 -6.66 -14.72
N CYS A 100 -4.54 -6.65 -14.09
CA CYS A 100 -4.94 -5.56 -13.21
C CYS A 100 -3.99 -5.44 -12.01
N GLY A 101 -3.54 -6.57 -11.44
CA GLY A 101 -2.59 -6.59 -10.34
C GLY A 101 -1.26 -5.88 -10.66
N VAL A 102 -0.70 -6.09 -11.86
CA VAL A 102 0.53 -5.40 -12.30
C VAL A 102 0.31 -3.88 -12.39
N GLN A 103 -0.87 -3.45 -12.81
CA GLN A 103 -1.19 -2.03 -13.06
C GLN A 103 -1.55 -1.29 -11.76
N VAL A 104 -2.04 -2.03 -10.76
CA VAL A 104 -2.35 -1.51 -9.43
C VAL A 104 -1.10 -0.96 -8.73
N GLY A 105 0.07 -1.56 -8.91
CA GLY A 105 1.32 -1.10 -8.28
C GLY A 105 1.66 0.36 -8.59
N PRO A 106 1.93 0.73 -9.86
CA PRO A 106 2.23 2.11 -10.25
C PRO A 106 1.09 3.09 -9.92
N THR A 107 -0.16 2.64 -10.01
CA THR A 107 -1.34 3.47 -9.70
C THR A 107 -1.42 3.76 -8.19
N PHE A 108 -1.10 2.77 -7.36
CA PHE A 108 -1.05 2.88 -5.91
C PHE A 108 0.01 3.89 -5.46
N ASP A 109 1.19 3.86 -6.09
CA ASP A 109 2.28 4.78 -5.78
C ASP A 109 1.95 6.23 -6.18
N ALA A 110 1.18 6.43 -7.26
CA ALA A 110 0.85 7.77 -7.76
C ALA A 110 -0.37 8.42 -7.07
N MET A 111 -1.43 7.65 -6.78
CA MET A 111 -2.72 8.18 -6.29
C MET A 111 -2.98 7.85 -4.81
N GLY A 112 -2.15 7.01 -4.21
CA GLY A 112 -2.33 6.49 -2.87
C GLY A 112 -3.46 5.45 -2.75
N PRO A 113 -3.57 4.81 -1.58
CA PRO A 113 -4.45 3.65 -1.35
C PRO A 113 -5.95 3.94 -1.44
N ARG A 114 -6.40 5.14 -1.04
CA ARG A 114 -7.83 5.41 -0.80
C ARG A 114 -8.68 5.33 -2.06
N ALA A 115 -8.23 5.94 -3.17
CA ALA A 115 -8.97 5.92 -4.43
C ALA A 115 -9.10 4.50 -4.99
N LEU A 116 -8.03 3.71 -4.85
CA LEU A 116 -7.98 2.34 -5.36
C LEU A 116 -8.92 1.40 -4.58
N ILE A 117 -9.01 1.54 -3.26
CA ILE A 117 -9.96 0.78 -2.44
C ILE A 117 -11.41 1.16 -2.76
N ILE A 118 -11.73 2.45 -2.97
CA ILE A 118 -13.09 2.88 -3.33
C ILE A 118 -13.48 2.32 -4.70
N ALA A 119 -12.61 2.45 -5.70
CA ALA A 119 -12.86 1.90 -7.04
C ALA A 119 -13.04 0.38 -7.02
N GLY A 120 -12.18 -0.33 -6.27
CA GLY A 120 -12.26 -1.78 -6.10
C GLY A 120 -13.57 -2.22 -5.45
N THR A 121 -13.97 -1.59 -4.34
CA THR A 121 -15.21 -1.95 -3.64
C THR A 121 -16.45 -1.73 -4.50
N VAL A 122 -16.55 -0.60 -5.22
CA VAL A 122 -17.66 -0.35 -6.14
C VAL A 122 -17.69 -1.37 -7.27
N CYS A 123 -16.54 -1.68 -7.89
CA CYS A 123 -16.45 -2.67 -8.96
C CYS A 123 -16.88 -4.07 -8.48
N THR A 124 -16.41 -4.50 -7.31
CA THR A 124 -16.78 -5.80 -6.72
C THR A 124 -18.27 -5.86 -6.37
N LEU A 125 -18.85 -4.80 -5.80
CA LEU A 125 -20.28 -4.75 -5.49
C LEU A 125 -21.13 -4.84 -6.76
N ILE A 126 -20.77 -4.11 -7.80
CA ILE A 126 -21.45 -4.18 -9.10
C ILE A 126 -21.33 -5.59 -9.69
N GLY A 127 -20.15 -6.21 -9.63
CA GLY A 127 -19.92 -7.56 -10.12
C GLY A 127 -20.76 -8.60 -9.39
N ILE A 128 -20.78 -8.56 -8.05
CA ILE A 128 -21.60 -9.48 -7.23
C ILE A 128 -23.09 -9.23 -7.48
N PHE A 129 -23.52 -7.98 -7.60
CA PHE A 129 -24.92 -7.66 -7.89
C PHE A 129 -25.33 -8.15 -9.28
N ALA A 130 -24.47 -7.97 -10.29
CA ALA A 130 -24.70 -8.49 -11.63
C ALA A 130 -24.79 -10.02 -11.65
N LEU A 131 -23.93 -10.73 -10.90
CA LEU A 131 -24.01 -12.18 -10.72
C LEU A 131 -25.31 -12.58 -10.02
N SER A 132 -25.76 -11.83 -9.01
CA SER A 132 -27.02 -12.12 -8.30
C SER A 132 -28.26 -11.92 -9.17
N VAL A 133 -28.24 -10.93 -10.07
CA VAL A 133 -29.36 -10.65 -10.99
C VAL A 133 -29.34 -11.58 -12.20
N CYS A 134 -28.21 -12.21 -12.50
CA CYS A 134 -28.08 -13.27 -13.50
C CYS A 134 -28.80 -14.54 -13.03
N THR A 135 -30.13 -14.46 -12.99
CA THR A 135 -31.01 -15.61 -12.88
C THR A 135 -31.12 -16.19 -14.28
N GLY A 136 -30.24 -17.15 -14.56
CA GLY A 136 -30.50 -18.15 -15.57
C GLY A 136 -31.78 -18.86 -15.17
N LYS A 137 -32.92 -18.36 -15.65
CA LYS A 137 -34.14 -19.15 -15.75
C LYS A 137 -33.79 -20.29 -16.69
N PHE A 138 -33.66 -21.49 -16.12
CA PHE A 138 -33.75 -22.74 -16.86
C PHE A 138 -35.23 -23.07 -17.06
#